data_AF-A0A9P5JJ05-F1
#
_entry.id   AF-A0A9P5JJ05-F1
#
_cell.length_a   1.000
_cell.length_b   1.000
_cell.length_c   1.000
_cell.angle_alpha   90.00
_cell.angle_beta   90.00
_cell.angle_gamma   90.00
#
_symmetry.space_group_name_H-M   'P 1'
#
loop_
_entity.id
_entity.type
_entity.pdbx_description
1 polymer ?
#
loop_
_entity_poly.entity_id
_entity_poly.type
_entity_poly.pdbx_seq_one_letter_code
_entity_poly.pdbx_strand_id
1 'polypeptide(L)'
;MDLNASTRSRARSATAEPGYPPIELEGHSARFVRFHKAFRHAYKQATEKWTEEDLKAAFPKLYKKNPELFQNIRQLAIEQGRTHVEANERQLHASYNTGDAMDRLHKVITEAKERARKAEEEGSEVPESSSSSSEAKNTWNATLDPRMVSKAQVPLMRAEIERLKKQIAEIEARDEVLEAELRENITAHETTVQEIRGLISNVRDTTEHLAYNIQPEEFVQWALEVDETREAF
;
A
#
# COMPACT_ATOMS: atom_id res chain seq x y z
N MET A 1 -20.84 -67.16 4.20
CA MET A 1 -20.90 -66.22 3.06
C MET A 1 -20.90 -64.81 3.63
N ASP A 2 -19.68 -64.27 3.68
CA ASP A 2 -19.24 -62.87 3.61
C ASP A 2 -19.88 -61.81 4.52
N LEU A 3 -19.40 -61.79 5.77
CA LEU A 3 -19.35 -60.57 6.57
C LEU A 3 -18.03 -59.85 6.28
N ASN A 4 -18.08 -58.91 5.33
CA ASN A 4 -16.93 -58.09 4.97
C ASN A 4 -16.65 -57.07 6.09
N ALA A 5 -15.64 -57.37 6.90
CA ALA A 5 -15.09 -56.47 7.90
C ALA A 5 -14.45 -55.25 7.21
N SER A 6 -15.14 -54.11 7.24
CA SER A 6 -14.55 -52.81 6.87
C SER A 6 -13.66 -52.33 8.03
N THR A 7 -12.51 -52.96 8.18
CA THR A 7 -11.39 -52.43 8.94
C THR A 7 -10.86 -51.21 8.17
N ARG A 8 -11.39 -50.03 8.48
CA ARG A 8 -10.69 -48.77 8.19
C ARG A 8 -9.42 -48.74 9.02
N SER A 9 -8.38 -49.35 8.45
CA SER A 9 -6.99 -49.07 8.72
C SER A 9 -6.78 -47.57 8.52
N ARG A 10 -6.95 -46.79 9.60
CA ARG A 10 -6.45 -45.43 9.66
C ARG A 10 -4.95 -45.56 9.84
N ALA A 11 -4.28 -45.81 8.71
CA ALA A 11 -2.84 -45.67 8.59
C ALA A 11 -2.48 -44.34 9.25
N ARG A 12 -1.76 -44.43 10.38
CA ARG A 12 -0.96 -43.32 10.87
C ARG A 12 0.00 -43.03 9.73
N SER A 13 -0.37 -42.05 8.91
CA SER A 13 0.54 -41.37 8.02
C SER A 13 1.69 -40.93 8.92
N ALA A 14 2.83 -41.61 8.80
CA ALA A 14 4.11 -40.99 9.04
C ALA A 14 4.17 -39.85 8.03
N THR A 15 3.62 -38.70 8.41
CA THR A 15 3.81 -37.45 7.69
C THR A 15 5.31 -37.23 7.68
N ALA A 16 5.94 -37.42 6.52
CA ALA A 16 7.26 -36.88 6.26
C ALA A 16 7.19 -35.40 6.65
N GLU A 17 7.83 -35.06 7.78
CA GLU A 17 7.79 -33.69 8.27
C GLU A 17 8.39 -32.79 7.18
N PRO A 18 7.65 -31.81 6.65
CA PRO A 18 8.26 -30.80 5.81
C PRO A 18 9.35 -30.16 6.65
N GLY A 19 10.59 -30.23 6.16
CA GLY A 19 11.76 -29.69 6.85
C GLY A 19 11.63 -28.18 6.98
N TYR A 20 10.93 -27.72 8.00
CA TYR A 20 10.85 -26.31 8.32
C TYR A 20 12.25 -25.84 8.72
N PRO A 21 12.72 -24.71 8.17
CA PRO A 21 14.04 -24.21 8.48
C PRO A 21 14.16 -23.93 9.99
N PRO A 22 15.37 -24.04 10.55
CA PRO A 22 15.63 -23.59 11.92
C PRO A 22 15.12 -22.15 12.11
N ILE A 23 14.56 -21.86 13.28
CA ILE A 23 14.12 -20.50 13.61
C ILE A 23 15.37 -19.63 13.74
N GLU A 24 15.60 -18.80 12.74
CA GLU A 24 16.62 -17.75 12.77
C GLU A 24 16.21 -16.72 13.83
N LEU A 25 17.16 -16.30 14.67
CA LEU A 25 16.93 -15.29 15.71
C LEU A 25 17.64 -13.98 15.37
N GLU A 26 18.63 -14.04 14.49
CA GLU A 26 19.34 -12.88 13.99
C GLU A 26 18.43 -12.11 13.03
N GLY A 27 18.35 -10.79 13.18
CA GLY A 27 17.47 -9.93 12.39
C GLY A 27 16.08 -9.69 12.98
N HIS A 28 15.64 -10.47 13.97
CA HIS A 28 14.35 -10.27 14.62
C HIS A 28 14.39 -9.27 15.79
N SER A 29 13.23 -8.72 16.14
CA SER A 29 13.09 -7.76 17.23
C SER A 29 13.42 -8.36 18.60
N ALA A 30 13.82 -7.49 19.53
CA ALA A 30 14.07 -7.89 20.92
C ALA A 30 12.85 -8.54 21.59
N ARG A 31 11.63 -8.21 21.13
CA ARG A 31 10.38 -8.82 21.62
C ARG A 31 10.29 -10.28 21.21
N PHE A 32 10.53 -10.58 19.93
CA PHE A 32 10.50 -11.95 19.42
C PHE A 32 11.57 -12.81 20.11
N VAL A 33 12.81 -12.29 20.23
CA VAL A 33 13.90 -13.01 20.91
C VAL A 33 13.55 -13.34 22.36
N ARG A 34 12.91 -12.43 23.10
CA ARG A 34 12.45 -12.68 24.48
C ARG A 34 11.36 -13.74 24.54
N PHE A 35 10.37 -13.66 23.64
CA PHE A 35 9.31 -14.66 23.54
C PHE A 35 9.89 -16.05 23.29
N HIS A 36 10.77 -16.17 22.31
CA HIS A 36 11.42 -17.43 21.95
C HIS A 36 12.25 -18.02 23.10
N LYS A 37 13.02 -17.17 23.79
CA LYS A 37 13.80 -17.59 24.97
C LYS A 37 12.91 -18.08 26.11
N ALA A 38 11.80 -17.39 26.38
CA ALA A 38 10.85 -17.78 27.41
C ALA A 38 10.16 -19.10 27.06
N PHE A 39 9.74 -19.28 25.80
CA PHE A 39 9.15 -20.52 25.32
C PHE A 39 10.12 -21.70 25.46
N ARG A 40 11.37 -21.52 25.01
CA ARG A 40 12.43 -22.52 25.19
C ARG A 40 12.67 -22.89 26.64
N HIS A 41 12.64 -21.91 27.52
CA HIS A 41 12.80 -22.17 28.95
C HIS A 41 11.62 -22.97 29.51
N ALA A 42 10.39 -22.61 29.14
CA ALA A 42 9.19 -23.26 29.62
C ALA A 42 9.10 -24.73 29.18
N TYR A 43 9.38 -25.04 27.91
CA TYR A 43 9.32 -26.45 27.50
C TYR A 43 10.46 -27.28 28.10
N LYS A 44 11.68 -26.72 28.25
CA LYS A 44 12.78 -27.43 28.91
C LYS A 44 12.39 -27.84 30.32
N GLN A 45 11.79 -26.91 31.06
CA GLN A 45 11.24 -27.21 32.38
C GLN A 45 10.14 -28.29 32.32
N ALA A 46 9.26 -28.25 31.32
CA ALA A 46 8.21 -29.25 31.18
C ALA A 46 8.75 -30.65 30.85
N THR A 47 9.76 -30.76 29.99
CA THR A 47 10.37 -32.05 29.61
C THR A 47 11.25 -32.62 30.72
N GLU A 48 11.95 -31.76 31.47
CA GLU A 48 12.87 -32.17 32.54
C GLU A 48 12.17 -32.41 33.88
N LYS A 49 10.88 -32.03 34.00
CA LYS A 49 10.10 -32.16 35.24
C LYS A 49 10.00 -33.60 35.75
N TRP A 50 10.09 -34.59 34.87
CA TRP A 50 10.02 -36.00 35.25
C TRP A 50 11.35 -36.44 35.83
N THR A 51 11.37 -36.68 37.13
CA THR A 51 12.56 -37.18 37.83
C THR A 51 12.61 -38.71 37.81
N GLU A 52 13.79 -39.26 38.11
CA GLU A 52 13.94 -40.71 38.29
C GLU A 52 13.13 -41.21 39.50
N GLU A 53 12.95 -40.38 40.52
CA GLU A 53 12.12 -40.68 41.69
C GLU A 53 10.65 -40.87 41.33
N ASP A 54 10.12 -40.01 40.44
CA ASP A 54 8.75 -40.13 39.94
C ASP A 54 8.54 -41.45 39.17
N LEU A 55 9.52 -41.83 38.35
CA LEU A 55 9.48 -43.09 37.61
C LEU A 55 9.58 -44.31 38.52
N LYS A 56 10.42 -44.24 39.55
CA LYS A 56 10.54 -45.28 40.58
C LYS A 56 9.26 -45.43 41.40
N ALA A 57 8.59 -44.32 41.71
CA ALA A 57 7.32 -44.31 42.42
C ALA A 57 6.19 -44.91 41.56
N ALA A 58 6.15 -44.60 40.27
CA ALA A 58 5.15 -45.12 39.33
C ALA A 58 5.35 -46.62 39.00
N PHE A 59 6.60 -47.08 38.90
CA PHE A 59 6.92 -48.45 38.46
C PHE A 59 7.93 -49.19 39.37
N PRO A 60 7.63 -49.33 40.68
CA PRO A 60 8.61 -49.82 41.67
C PRO A 60 9.08 -51.27 41.42
N LYS A 61 8.21 -52.13 40.89
CA LYS A 61 8.56 -53.54 40.59
C LYS A 61 9.52 -53.67 39.41
N LEU A 62 9.36 -52.82 38.40
CA LEU A 62 10.19 -52.84 37.20
C LEU A 62 11.53 -52.16 37.46
N TYR A 63 11.52 -51.05 38.22
CA TYR A 63 12.74 -50.34 38.59
C TYR A 63 13.73 -51.22 39.37
N LYS A 64 13.23 -52.04 40.30
CA LYS A 64 14.05 -53.01 41.04
C LYS A 64 14.72 -54.06 40.14
N LYS A 65 14.13 -54.37 38.98
CA LYS A 65 14.67 -55.37 38.06
C LYS A 65 15.77 -54.79 37.17
N ASN A 66 15.54 -53.60 36.60
CA ASN A 66 16.47 -52.95 35.67
C ASN A 66 16.43 -51.42 35.84
N PRO A 67 17.25 -50.82 36.73
CA PRO A 67 17.28 -49.37 36.92
C PRO A 67 17.83 -48.62 35.68
N GLU A 68 18.85 -49.17 35.02
CA GLU A 68 19.45 -48.63 33.79
C GLU A 68 18.42 -48.41 32.66
N LEU A 69 17.44 -49.30 32.55
CA LEU A 69 16.37 -49.18 31.55
C LEU A 69 15.53 -47.92 31.77
N PHE A 70 15.27 -47.53 33.03
CA PHE A 70 14.47 -46.34 33.33
C PHE A 70 15.23 -45.05 33.03
N GLN A 71 16.55 -45.03 33.23
CA GLN A 71 17.37 -43.90 32.82
C GLN A 71 17.37 -43.73 31.30
N ASN A 72 17.50 -44.82 30.55
CA ASN A 72 17.43 -44.82 29.09
C ASN A 72 16.05 -44.38 28.58
N ILE A 73 14.96 -44.91 29.14
CA ILE A 73 13.59 -44.51 28.78
C ILE A 73 13.36 -43.03 29.07
N ARG A 74 13.84 -42.53 30.21
CA ARG A 74 13.73 -41.12 30.58
C ARG A 74 14.47 -40.23 29.58
N GLN A 75 15.74 -40.53 29.30
CA GLN A 75 16.53 -39.76 28.34
C GLN A 75 15.87 -39.76 26.96
N LEU A 76 15.39 -40.92 26.50
CA LEU A 76 14.67 -41.06 25.24
C LEU A 76 13.38 -40.23 25.23
N ALA A 77 12.59 -40.26 26.31
CA ALA A 77 11.36 -39.48 26.42
C ALA A 77 11.62 -37.97 26.42
N ILE A 78 12.69 -37.52 27.09
CA ILE A 78 13.10 -36.10 27.08
C ILE A 78 13.49 -35.68 25.66
N GLU A 79 14.32 -36.47 24.99
CA GLU A 79 14.80 -36.17 23.63
C GLU A 79 13.65 -36.18 22.60
N GLN A 80 12.78 -37.19 22.67
CA GLN A 80 11.58 -37.27 21.83
C GLN A 80 10.61 -36.13 22.10
N GLY A 81 10.37 -35.80 23.38
CA GLY A 81 9.52 -34.67 23.75
C GLY A 81 10.07 -33.35 23.22
N ARG A 82 11.38 -33.14 23.36
CA ARG A 82 12.07 -31.94 22.87
C ARG A 82 11.99 -31.81 21.35
N THR A 83 12.36 -32.86 20.62
CA THR A 83 12.32 -32.86 19.15
C THR A 83 10.92 -32.60 18.62
N HIS A 84 9.90 -33.21 19.22
CA HIS A 84 8.51 -33.00 18.80
C HIS A 84 8.02 -31.58 19.11
N VAL A 85 8.36 -31.01 20.27
CA VAL A 85 8.01 -29.63 20.60
C VAL A 85 8.71 -28.64 19.67
N GLU A 86 10.00 -28.84 19.37
CA GLU A 86 10.75 -27.98 18.45
C GLU A 86 10.21 -28.05 17.01
N ALA A 87 9.77 -29.23 16.54
CA ALA A 87 9.13 -29.38 15.23
C ALA A 87 7.79 -28.63 15.17
N ASN A 88 6.95 -28.82 16.18
CA ASN A 88 5.65 -28.14 16.30
C ASN A 88 5.83 -26.62 16.41
N GLU A 89 6.84 -26.17 17.17
CA GLU A 89 7.22 -24.76 17.26
C GLU A 89 7.53 -24.21 15.87
N ARG A 90 8.41 -24.84 15.10
CA ARG A 90 8.74 -24.39 13.73
C ARG A 90 7.52 -24.31 12.83
N GLN A 91 6.64 -25.31 12.89
CA GLN A 91 5.40 -25.32 12.11
C GLN A 91 4.48 -24.16 12.50
N LEU A 92 4.29 -23.91 13.80
CA LEU A 92 3.47 -22.79 14.29
C LEU A 92 4.09 -21.44 13.93
N HIS A 93 5.41 -21.30 14.07
CA HIS A 93 6.13 -20.10 13.69
C HIS A 93 5.97 -19.79 12.20
N ALA A 94 6.11 -20.79 11.32
CA ALA A 94 5.95 -20.64 9.88
C ALA A 94 4.50 -20.36 9.48
N SER A 95 3.53 -21.10 10.03
CA SER A 95 2.11 -20.97 9.65
C SER A 95 1.50 -19.63 10.05
N TYR A 96 1.87 -19.08 11.21
CA TYR A 96 1.35 -17.81 11.71
C TYR A 96 2.25 -16.61 11.41
N ASN A 97 3.41 -16.83 10.77
CA ASN A 97 4.42 -15.80 10.54
C ASN A 97 4.70 -14.95 11.79
N THR A 98 4.93 -15.63 12.92
CA THR A 98 5.00 -14.99 14.23
C THR A 98 6.20 -14.06 14.40
N GLY A 99 7.30 -14.34 13.70
CA GLY A 99 8.49 -13.48 13.66
C GLY A 99 8.13 -12.08 13.14
N ASP A 100 7.66 -12.00 11.90
CA ASP A 100 7.28 -10.73 11.28
C ASP A 100 6.12 -10.04 12.01
N ALA A 101 5.17 -10.80 12.57
CA ALA A 101 4.07 -10.24 13.35
C ALA A 101 4.58 -9.56 14.64
N MET A 102 5.49 -10.21 15.37
CA MET A 102 6.09 -9.65 16.60
C MET A 102 7.01 -8.47 16.28
N ASP A 103 7.70 -8.50 15.15
CA ASP A 103 8.59 -7.42 14.71
C ASP A 103 7.79 -6.18 14.30
N ARG A 104 6.69 -6.37 13.55
CA ARG A 104 5.75 -5.28 13.26
C ARG A 104 5.17 -4.69 14.54
N LEU A 105 4.78 -5.54 15.50
CA LEU A 105 4.29 -5.06 16.80
C LEU A 105 5.37 -4.28 17.56
N HIS A 106 6.61 -4.77 17.55
CA HIS A 106 7.73 -4.07 18.19
C HIS A 106 7.93 -2.68 17.57
N LYS A 107 7.96 -2.60 16.23
CA LYS A 107 8.10 -1.36 15.48
C LYS A 107 6.99 -0.35 15.79
N VAL A 108 5.73 -0.79 15.80
CA VAL A 108 4.59 0.09 16.13
C VAL A 108 4.72 0.65 17.56
N ILE A 109 5.16 -0.18 18.51
CA ILE A 109 5.34 0.25 19.90
C ILE A 109 6.51 1.22 20.04
N THR A 110 7.64 0.99 19.36
CA THR A 110 8.78 1.91 19.40
C THR A 110 8.42 3.25 18.77
N GLU A 111 7.77 3.25 17.60
CA GLU A 111 7.30 4.47 16.94
C GLU A 111 6.28 5.24 17.81
N ALA A 112 5.37 4.54 18.48
CA ALA A 112 4.40 5.18 19.38
C ALA A 112 5.08 5.82 20.59
N LYS A 113 6.09 5.15 21.18
CA LYS A 113 6.87 5.70 22.29
C LYS A 113 7.71 6.89 21.86
N GLU A 114 8.32 6.84 20.68
CA GLU A 114 9.08 7.96 20.12
C GLU A 114 8.19 9.17 19.84
N ARG A 115 6.98 8.96 19.29
CA ARG A 115 6.00 10.04 19.11
C ARG A 115 5.56 10.65 20.43
N ALA A 116 5.31 9.83 21.45
CA ALA A 116 4.98 10.32 22.79
C ALA A 116 6.11 11.15 23.39
N ARG A 117 7.36 10.69 23.27
CA ARG A 117 8.53 11.42 23.78
C ARG A 117 8.76 12.75 23.04
N LYS A 118 8.56 12.78 21.72
CA LYS A 118 8.66 14.03 20.93
C LYS A 118 7.58 15.04 21.32
N ALA A 119 6.35 14.59 21.55
CA ALA A 119 5.28 15.45 22.03
C ALA A 119 5.59 16.06 23.41
N GLU A 120 6.20 15.26 24.31
CA GLU A 120 6.70 15.73 25.61
C GLU A 120 7.84 16.76 25.47
N GLU A 121 8.80 16.53 24.55
CA GLU A 121 9.96 17.42 24.32
C GLU A 121 9.58 18.75 23.64
N GLU A 122 8.58 18.76 22.75
CA GLU A 122 8.12 19.94 22.01
C GLU A 122 7.21 20.87 22.84
N GLY A 123 6.96 20.54 24.12
CA GLY A 123 6.13 21.37 25.03
C GLY A 123 4.67 21.51 24.58
N SER A 124 4.23 20.71 23.61
CA SER A 124 2.82 20.58 23.26
C SER A 124 2.16 19.86 24.43
N GLU A 125 1.19 20.52 25.08
CA GLU A 125 0.48 20.01 26.25
C GLU A 125 0.22 18.50 26.13
N VAL A 126 1.05 17.72 26.82
CA VAL A 126 0.66 16.37 27.20
C VAL A 126 -0.54 16.59 28.09
N PRO A 127 -1.73 16.06 27.78
CA PRO A 127 -2.89 16.24 28.64
C PRO A 127 -2.60 15.48 29.93
N GLU A 128 -2.02 16.21 30.88
CA GLU A 128 -1.96 15.86 32.28
C GLU A 128 -3.40 15.77 32.76
N SER A 129 -3.84 14.53 32.98
CA SER A 129 -4.74 14.03 34.04
C SER A 129 -5.83 14.94 34.66
N SER A 130 -6.28 16.00 34.00
CA SER A 130 -7.37 16.84 34.45
C SER A 130 -8.63 16.45 33.68
N SER A 131 -9.46 15.67 34.40
CA SER A 131 -10.91 15.82 34.45
C SER A 131 -11.48 16.82 33.44
N SER A 132 -12.31 16.33 32.50
CA SER A 132 -13.25 17.10 31.68
C SER A 132 -12.68 17.81 30.44
N SER A 133 -12.51 17.08 29.34
CA SER A 133 -13.20 17.39 28.06
C SER A 133 -12.76 16.38 26.97
N SER A 134 -13.68 16.10 26.06
CA SER A 134 -13.72 15.01 25.08
C SER A 134 -12.70 15.08 23.94
N GLU A 135 -11.42 14.89 24.23
CA GLU A 135 -10.49 14.28 23.27
C GLU A 135 -9.90 13.04 23.91
N ALA A 136 -10.78 12.04 24.04
CA ALA A 136 -10.44 10.75 24.61
C ALA A 136 -9.18 10.21 23.94
N LYS A 137 -8.08 10.18 24.72
CA LYS A 137 -6.82 9.49 24.44
C LYS A 137 -7.14 8.26 23.59
N ASN A 138 -6.82 8.31 22.29
CA ASN A 138 -7.18 7.32 21.26
C ASN A 138 -6.56 5.95 21.57
N THR A 139 -7.05 5.34 22.63
CA THR A 139 -6.59 4.08 23.19
C THR A 139 -7.58 3.07 22.66
N TRP A 140 -7.10 2.18 21.79
CA TRP A 140 -7.92 1.13 21.24
C TRP A 140 -8.59 0.34 22.38
N ASN A 141 -9.91 0.15 22.30
CA ASN A 141 -10.65 -0.73 23.21
C ASN A 141 -11.47 -1.73 22.38
N ALA A 142 -11.75 -2.90 22.94
CA ALA A 142 -12.48 -3.95 22.23
C ALA A 142 -13.96 -3.59 21.99
N THR A 143 -14.48 -2.59 22.72
CA THR A 143 -15.85 -2.07 22.61
C THR A 143 -15.95 -0.89 21.64
N LEU A 144 -14.89 -0.58 20.88
CA LEU A 144 -14.88 0.59 20.01
C LEU A 144 -15.85 0.36 18.85
N ASP A 145 -16.77 1.30 18.65
CA ASP A 145 -17.64 1.31 17.48
C ASP A 145 -16.76 1.32 16.21
N PRO A 146 -17.00 0.42 15.22
CA PRO A 146 -16.31 0.44 13.93
C PRO A 146 -16.25 1.84 13.27
N ARG A 147 -17.26 2.69 13.50
CA ARG A 147 -17.30 4.08 13.02
C ARG A 147 -16.24 4.99 13.65
N MET A 148 -15.75 4.66 14.83
CA MET A 148 -14.66 5.38 15.49
C MET A 148 -13.29 4.94 14.94
N VAL A 149 -13.16 3.69 14.49
CA VAL A 149 -11.94 3.19 13.81
C VAL A 149 -11.73 3.92 12.49
N SER A 150 -12.79 4.17 11.71
CA SER A 150 -12.69 4.95 10.47
C SER A 150 -12.27 6.41 10.72
N LYS A 151 -12.58 6.98 11.89
CA LYS A 151 -12.13 8.34 12.25
C LYS A 151 -10.60 8.42 12.43
N ALA A 152 -9.91 7.32 12.71
CA ALA A 152 -8.45 7.31 12.74
C ALA A 152 -7.82 7.56 11.35
N GLN A 153 -8.57 7.38 10.26
CA GLN A 153 -8.14 7.68 8.89
C GLN A 153 -8.35 9.15 8.50
N VAL A 154 -8.98 9.97 9.35
CA VAL A 154 -9.27 11.39 9.07
C VAL A 154 -8.03 12.21 8.70
N PRO A 155 -6.84 12.05 9.33
CA PRO A 155 -5.65 12.79 8.93
C PRO A 155 -5.20 12.49 7.49
N LEU A 156 -5.28 11.22 7.06
CA LEU A 156 -4.96 10.82 5.69
C LEU A 156 -5.95 11.44 4.69
N MET A 157 -7.24 11.42 5.03
CA MET A 157 -8.27 12.05 4.21
C MET A 157 -8.09 13.57 4.12
N ARG A 158 -7.65 14.24 5.19
CA ARG A 158 -7.34 15.68 5.18
C ARG A 158 -6.17 15.99 4.24
N ALA A 159 -5.09 15.21 4.32
CA ALA A 159 -3.94 15.38 3.42
C ALA A 159 -4.34 15.19 1.95
N GLU A 160 -5.23 14.22 1.66
CA GLU A 160 -5.73 13.99 0.31
C GLU A 160 -6.64 15.12 -0.19
N ILE A 161 -7.50 15.68 0.69
CA ILE A 161 -8.30 16.87 0.37
C ILE A 161 -7.39 18.05 0.02
N GLU A 162 -6.31 18.28 0.78
CA GLU A 162 -5.34 19.34 0.49
C GLU A 162 -4.64 19.11 -0.85
N ARG A 163 -4.26 17.86 -1.16
CA ARG A 163 -3.66 17.49 -2.45
C ARG A 163 -4.61 17.80 -3.61
N LEU A 164 -5.87 17.38 -3.50
CA LEU A 164 -6.88 17.62 -4.52
C LEU A 164 -7.18 19.11 -4.71
N LYS A 165 -7.27 19.88 -3.63
CA LYS A 165 -7.44 21.34 -3.71
C LYS A 165 -6.29 22.02 -4.46
N LYS A 166 -5.04 21.58 -4.24
CA LYS A 166 -3.88 22.09 -4.98
C LYS A 166 -3.99 21.77 -6.47
N GLN A 167 -4.41 20.55 -6.82
CA GLN A 167 -4.60 20.17 -8.22
C GLN A 167 -5.70 20.96 -8.92
N ILE A 168 -6.82 21.22 -8.22
CA ILE A 168 -7.90 22.05 -8.74
C ILE A 168 -7.39 23.47 -9.02
N ALA A 169 -6.71 24.09 -8.05
CA ALA A 169 -6.16 25.43 -8.22
C ALA A 169 -5.15 25.52 -9.39
N GLU A 170 -4.36 24.47 -9.61
CA GLU A 170 -3.42 24.39 -10.74
C GLU A 170 -4.14 24.28 -12.09
N ILE A 171 -5.26 23.56 -12.15
CA ILE A 171 -6.09 23.45 -13.36
C ILE A 171 -6.80 24.78 -13.63
N GLU A 172 -7.43 25.37 -12.61
CA GLU A 172 -8.11 26.67 -12.72
C GLU A 172 -7.14 27.76 -13.22
N ALA A 173 -5.91 27.81 -12.69
CA ALA A 173 -4.90 28.74 -13.17
C ALA A 173 -4.49 28.50 -14.64
N ARG A 174 -4.46 27.23 -15.11
CA ARG A 174 -4.19 26.94 -16.52
C ARG A 174 -5.35 27.34 -17.43
N ASP A 175 -6.58 27.10 -16.99
CA ASP A 175 -7.78 27.45 -17.74
C ASP A 175 -7.88 28.98 -17.89
N GLU A 176 -7.56 29.75 -16.84
CA GLU A 176 -7.50 31.22 -16.91
C GLU A 176 -6.49 31.71 -17.97
N VAL A 177 -5.31 31.09 -18.04
CA VAL A 177 -4.28 31.41 -19.05
C VAL A 177 -4.78 31.08 -20.45
N LEU A 178 -5.36 29.89 -20.65
CA LEU A 178 -5.88 29.46 -21.94
C LEU A 178 -7.05 30.33 -22.41
N GLU A 179 -7.94 30.74 -21.51
CA GLU A 179 -9.01 31.68 -21.83
C GLU A 179 -8.48 33.05 -22.28
N ALA A 180 -7.42 33.54 -21.63
CA ALA A 180 -6.78 34.79 -22.03
C ALA A 180 -6.18 34.69 -23.44
N GLU A 181 -5.45 33.60 -23.73
CA GLU A 181 -4.88 33.32 -25.05
C GLU A 181 -5.96 33.19 -26.13
N LEU A 182 -7.08 32.50 -25.84
CA LEU A 182 -8.21 32.38 -26.76
C LEU A 182 -8.84 33.74 -27.07
N ARG A 183 -9.04 34.58 -26.05
CA ARG A 183 -9.59 35.95 -26.25
C ARG A 183 -8.67 36.80 -27.10
N GLU A 184 -7.36 36.74 -26.88
CA GLU A 184 -6.37 37.45 -27.69
C GLU A 184 -6.38 36.96 -29.15
N ASN A 185 -6.46 35.64 -29.37
CA ASN A 185 -6.50 35.08 -30.71
C ASN A 185 -7.80 35.45 -31.45
N ILE A 186 -8.95 35.44 -30.75
CA ILE A 186 -10.23 35.89 -31.31
C ILE A 186 -10.16 37.35 -31.74
N THR A 187 -9.65 38.25 -30.89
CA THR A 187 -9.56 39.67 -31.25
C THR A 187 -8.58 39.92 -32.40
N ALA A 188 -7.44 39.23 -32.42
CA ALA A 188 -6.50 39.27 -33.55
C ALA A 188 -7.12 38.71 -34.85
N HIS A 189 -7.96 37.67 -34.75
CA HIS A 189 -8.67 37.15 -35.90
C HIS A 189 -9.74 38.13 -36.40
N GLU A 190 -10.49 38.76 -35.49
CA GLU A 190 -11.48 39.77 -35.85
C GLU A 190 -10.88 40.99 -36.54
N THR A 191 -9.73 41.49 -36.06
CA THR A 191 -9.02 42.60 -36.70
C THR A 191 -8.53 42.23 -38.10
N THR A 192 -7.90 41.06 -38.26
CA THR A 192 -7.44 40.60 -39.58
C THR A 192 -8.59 40.39 -40.56
N VAL A 193 -9.74 39.85 -40.10
CA VAL A 193 -10.95 39.73 -40.93
C VAL A 193 -11.49 41.11 -41.33
N GLN A 194 -11.48 42.09 -40.42
CA GLN A 194 -11.89 43.46 -40.75
C GLN A 194 -10.95 44.11 -41.78
N GLU A 195 -9.64 43.93 -41.66
CA GLU A 195 -8.65 44.41 -42.63
C GLU A 195 -8.87 43.78 -44.01
N ILE A 196 -9.05 42.47 -44.07
CA ILE A 196 -9.33 41.75 -45.33
C ILE A 196 -10.63 42.26 -45.96
N ARG A 197 -11.70 42.46 -45.18
CA ARG A 197 -12.95 43.02 -45.68
C ARG A 197 -12.77 44.44 -46.23
N GLY A 198 -11.96 45.26 -45.57
CA GLY A 198 -11.60 46.60 -46.05
C GLY A 198 -10.85 46.55 -47.39
N LEU A 199 -9.87 45.66 -47.52
CA LEU A 199 -9.15 45.44 -48.78
C LEU A 199 -10.07 44.97 -49.90
N ILE A 200 -10.98 44.03 -49.64
CA ILE A 200 -11.98 43.57 -50.62
C ILE A 200 -12.88 44.72 -51.06
N SER A 201 -13.33 45.57 -50.13
CA SER A 201 -14.11 46.77 -50.47
C SER A 201 -13.33 47.71 -51.36
N ASN A 202 -12.07 48.01 -51.04
CA ASN A 202 -11.23 48.90 -51.85
C ASN A 202 -10.99 48.33 -53.26
N VAL A 203 -10.73 47.02 -53.37
CA VAL A 203 -10.56 46.36 -54.67
C VAL A 203 -11.86 46.45 -55.46
N ARG A 204 -13.01 46.20 -54.82
CA ARG A 204 -14.31 46.34 -55.46
C ARG A 204 -14.55 47.76 -55.97
N ASP A 205 -14.35 48.77 -55.12
CA ASP A 205 -14.57 50.18 -55.48
C ASP A 205 -13.63 50.63 -56.62
N THR A 206 -12.38 50.18 -56.61
CA THR A 206 -11.44 50.47 -57.70
C THR A 206 -11.82 49.76 -59.00
N THR A 207 -12.28 48.51 -58.94
CA THR A 207 -12.79 47.81 -60.14
C THR A 207 -14.06 48.44 -60.69
N GLU A 208 -15.00 48.87 -59.83
CA GLU A 208 -16.22 49.58 -60.24
C GLU A 208 -15.88 50.95 -60.85
N HIS A 209 -14.93 51.69 -60.25
CA HIS A 209 -14.45 52.96 -60.78
C HIS A 209 -13.73 52.81 -62.14
N LEU A 210 -12.87 51.79 -62.28
CA LEU A 210 -12.24 51.48 -63.56
C LEU A 210 -13.27 51.07 -64.61
N ALA A 211 -14.24 50.22 -64.26
CA ALA A 211 -15.31 49.81 -65.16
C ALA A 211 -16.18 50.98 -65.63
N TYR A 212 -16.38 52.01 -64.80
CA TYR A 212 -17.14 53.21 -65.18
C TYR A 212 -16.35 54.19 -66.05
N ASN A 213 -15.03 54.32 -65.81
CA ASN A 213 -14.20 55.31 -66.50
C ASN A 213 -13.53 54.80 -67.78
N ILE A 214 -13.40 53.48 -67.95
CA ILE A 214 -12.94 52.91 -69.21
C ILE A 214 -14.08 53.06 -70.21
N GLN A 215 -13.90 53.93 -71.21
CA GLN A 215 -14.83 54.00 -72.33
C GLN A 215 -14.81 52.64 -73.04
N PRO A 216 -15.97 51.98 -73.23
CA PRO A 216 -16.04 50.71 -73.92
C PRO A 216 -15.39 50.77 -75.30
N GLU A 217 -15.46 51.93 -75.96
CA GLU A 217 -14.85 52.17 -77.26
C GLU A 217 -13.32 52.05 -77.24
N GLU A 218 -12.64 52.59 -76.23
CA GLU A 218 -11.17 52.52 -76.13
C GLU A 218 -10.69 51.09 -75.85
N PHE A 219 -11.44 50.32 -75.05
CA PHE A 219 -11.10 48.92 -74.79
C PHE A 219 -11.34 48.04 -76.01
N VAL A 220 -12.44 48.26 -76.75
CA VAL A 220 -12.71 47.57 -78.01
C VAL A 220 -11.67 47.92 -79.06
N GLN A 221 -11.25 49.19 -79.13
CA GLN A 221 -10.23 49.64 -80.06
C GLN A 221 -8.84 49.07 -79.74
N TRP A 222 -8.45 49.03 -78.46
CA TRP A 222 -7.23 48.36 -78.02
C TRP A 222 -7.29 46.84 -78.28
N ALA A 223 -8.43 46.19 -78.03
CA ALA A 223 -8.59 44.77 -78.30
C ALA A 223 -8.49 44.44 -79.80
N LEU A 224 -9.01 45.31 -80.67
CA LEU A 224 -8.86 45.20 -82.13
C LEU A 224 -7.40 45.42 -82.56
N GLU A 225 -6.69 46.43 -82.05
CA GLU A 225 -5.26 46.64 -82.34
C GLU A 225 -4.38 45.46 -81.90
N VAL A 226 -4.67 44.85 -80.76
CA VAL A 226 -3.95 43.66 -80.27
C VAL A 226 -4.23 42.44 -81.16
N ASP A 227 -5.44 42.28 -81.67
CA ASP A 227 -5.79 41.18 -82.58
C ASP A 227 -5.14 41.39 -83.96
N GLU A 228 -5.17 42.61 -84.49
CA GLU A 228 -4.51 42.99 -85.74
C GLU A 228 -2.98 42.82 -85.67
N THR A 229 -2.35 43.21 -84.55
CA THR A 229 -0.91 43.01 -84.35
C THR A 229 -0.54 41.54 -84.12
N ARG A 230 -1.48 40.71 -83.64
CA ARG A 230 -1.29 39.26 -83.51
C ARG A 230 -1.42 38.53 -84.84
N GLU A 231 -2.31 38.95 -85.74
CA GLU A 231 -2.42 38.38 -87.09
C GLU A 231 -1.26 38.81 -88.01
N ALA A 232 -0.52 39.86 -87.66
CA ALA A 232 0.65 40.35 -88.39
C ALA A 232 1.96 39.59 -88.09
N PHE A 233 1.96 38.66 -87.13
CA PHE A 233 3.07 37.76 -86.81
C PHE A 233 2.79 36.32 -87.27
#